data_AF-A0A7D9EIP7-F1
#
_entry.id   AF-A0A7D9EIP7-F1
#
_cell.length_a   1.000
_cell.length_b   1.000
_cell.length_c   1.000
_cell.angle_alpha   90.00
_cell.angle_beta   90.00
_cell.angle_gamma   90.00
#
_symmetry.space_group_name_H-M   'P 1'
#
loop_
_entity.id
_entity.type
_entity.pdbx_description
1 polymer ?
#
loop_
_entity_poly.entity_id
_entity_poly.type
_entity_poly.pdbx_seq_one_letter_code
_entity_poly.pdbx_strand_id
1 'polypeptide(L)'
;HRLDTVKIIKYVHAESGLDCILQCVLQEILCRSANFRNTLTSEADENCELLKTVDSEEPAGSLKKDENFDYYKLLQPEKKPEDAVSSSASPQIAEEISTANSATPKVTDGPTTQPTSVVPCKSGEVAFGMDNGRIQDSQITASTVHNPGLSPQQGRLNSASSWSAGLYDQNQWIQVDLGREEVVTAIATQGRANYPQWVKTYSVCYGSNGNAFEPYKIDDAVKVRKNNYNC
;
A
#
# COMPACT_ATOMS: atom_id res chain seq x y z
N HIS A 1 15.19 -10.49 20.36
CA HIS A 1 14.11 -11.26 21.01
C HIS A 1 13.30 -12.01 19.97
N ARG A 2 12.82 -13.22 20.28
CA ARG A 2 12.05 -14.08 19.37
C ARG A 2 10.82 -14.66 20.06
N LEU A 3 9.74 -14.80 19.30
CA LEU A 3 8.50 -15.37 19.77
C LEU A 3 8.29 -16.78 19.21
N ASP A 4 8.30 -17.80 20.07
CA ASP A 4 8.23 -19.22 19.67
C ASP A 4 6.81 -19.84 19.79
N THR A 5 5.88 -19.15 20.46
CA THR A 5 4.58 -19.71 20.87
C THR A 5 3.48 -19.52 19.83
N VAL A 6 3.76 -18.82 18.73
CA VAL A 6 2.77 -18.41 17.73
C VAL A 6 2.88 -19.28 16.49
N LYS A 7 1.75 -19.48 15.77
CA LYS A 7 1.77 -20.26 14.53
C LYS A 7 2.41 -19.45 13.41
N ILE A 8 3.52 -19.97 12.88
CA ILE A 8 4.15 -19.45 11.67
C ILE A 8 3.22 -19.70 10.49
N ILE A 9 2.88 -18.63 9.79
CA ILE A 9 2.07 -18.64 8.57
C ILE A 9 2.96 -19.02 7.40
N LYS A 10 4.10 -18.33 7.29
CA LYS A 10 4.98 -18.39 6.13
C LYS A 10 6.37 -17.87 6.50
N TYR A 11 7.37 -18.36 5.77
CA TYR A 11 8.72 -17.84 5.76
C TYR A 11 8.92 -16.99 4.50
N VAL A 12 9.53 -15.82 4.65
CA VAL A 12 9.87 -14.94 3.53
C VAL A 12 11.29 -14.42 3.68
N HIS A 13 11.89 -14.05 2.56
CA HIS A 13 13.10 -13.24 2.59
C HIS A 13 12.71 -11.77 2.73
N ALA A 14 13.39 -11.06 3.63
CA ALA A 14 13.19 -9.64 3.89
C ALA A 14 14.53 -8.92 4.02
N GLU A 15 14.65 -7.73 3.42
CA GLU A 15 15.89 -6.94 3.44
C GLU A 15 16.16 -6.29 4.81
N SER A 16 15.13 -6.19 5.64
CA SER A 16 15.21 -5.62 6.99
C SER A 16 14.07 -6.12 7.88
N GLY A 17 14.18 -5.89 9.19
CA GLY A 17 13.07 -6.18 10.11
C GLY A 17 11.81 -5.36 9.82
N LEU A 18 11.94 -4.15 9.25
CA LEU A 18 10.81 -3.35 8.80
C LEU A 18 10.14 -3.98 7.56
N ASP A 19 10.95 -4.40 6.58
CA ASP A 19 10.44 -5.10 5.39
C ASP A 19 9.74 -6.41 5.79
N CYS A 20 10.30 -7.14 6.76
CA CYS A 20 9.72 -8.36 7.31
C CYS A 20 8.30 -8.12 7.88
N ILE A 21 8.13 -7.09 8.72
CA ILE A 21 6.80 -6.77 9.27
C ILE A 21 5.86 -6.10 8.25
N LEU A 22 6.38 -5.47 7.19
CA LEU A 22 5.55 -5.02 6.07
C LEU A 22 5.03 -6.22 5.28
N GLN A 23 5.88 -7.18 4.94
CA GLN A 23 5.46 -8.39 4.22
C GLN A 23 4.41 -9.18 5.00
N CYS A 24 4.49 -9.19 6.34
CA CYS A 24 3.42 -9.67 7.22
C CYS A 24 2.08 -9.02 6.87
N VAL A 25 2.01 -7.68 6.83
CA VAL A 25 0.78 -6.92 6.52
C VAL A 25 0.34 -7.08 5.08
N LEU A 26 1.28 -7.08 4.13
CA LEU A 26 1.01 -7.03 2.69
C LEU A 26 0.60 -8.39 2.10
N GLN A 27 1.17 -9.48 2.61
CA GLN A 27 1.02 -10.80 2.01
C GLN A 27 0.03 -11.68 2.77
N GLU A 28 -0.20 -11.43 4.06
CA GLU A 28 -0.95 -12.35 4.93
C GLU A 28 -1.93 -11.59 5.84
N ILE A 29 -3.23 -11.62 5.51
CA ILE A 29 -4.28 -10.90 6.25
C ILE A 29 -4.37 -11.27 7.73
N LEU A 30 -3.94 -12.49 8.08
CA LEU A 30 -3.94 -13.02 9.45
C LEU A 30 -2.64 -12.72 10.21
N CYS A 31 -1.65 -12.14 9.55
CA CYS A 31 -0.37 -11.84 10.18
C CYS A 31 -0.50 -10.64 11.12
N ARG A 32 0.08 -10.77 12.31
CA ARG A 32 0.00 -9.78 13.40
C ARG A 32 1.35 -9.45 14.00
N SER A 33 2.34 -10.32 13.80
CA SER A 33 3.72 -10.09 14.22
C SER A 33 4.69 -10.85 13.32
N ALA A 34 5.97 -10.54 13.42
CA ALA A 34 7.01 -11.23 12.69
C ALA A 34 8.30 -11.36 13.52
N ASN A 35 9.00 -12.47 13.36
CA ASN A 35 10.38 -12.62 13.82
C ASN A 35 11.32 -12.37 12.62
N PHE A 36 12.22 -11.41 12.75
CA PHE A 36 13.25 -11.14 11.75
C PHE A 36 14.61 -11.60 12.24
N ARG A 37 15.29 -12.44 11.47
CA ARG A 37 16.65 -12.88 11.76
C ARG A 37 17.66 -11.84 11.27
N ASN A 38 18.41 -11.23 12.18
CA ASN A 38 19.36 -10.15 11.87
C ASN A 38 20.77 -10.67 11.49
N THR A 39 21.08 -11.94 11.73
CA THR A 39 22.30 -12.61 11.27
C THR A 39 21.99 -13.60 10.15
N LEU A 40 22.32 -13.23 8.91
CA LEU A 40 22.15 -14.08 7.73
C LEU A 40 23.33 -15.05 7.56
N THR A 41 23.01 -16.31 7.26
CA THR A 41 24.01 -17.31 6.84
C THR A 41 24.21 -17.29 5.31
N SER A 42 23.21 -16.83 4.56
CA SER A 42 23.21 -16.63 3.10
C SER A 42 22.13 -15.62 2.69
N GLU A 43 22.33 -14.91 1.58
CA GLU A 43 21.35 -13.97 1.00
C GLU A 43 20.09 -14.69 0.46
N ALA A 44 20.17 -15.99 0.17
CA ALA A 44 19.04 -16.78 -0.29
C ALA A 44 18.14 -17.31 0.85
N ASP A 45 18.50 -17.05 2.11
CA ASP A 45 17.78 -17.61 3.25
C ASP A 45 16.51 -16.80 3.54
N GLU A 46 15.42 -17.51 3.79
CA GLU A 46 14.20 -16.93 4.36
C GLU A 46 14.51 -16.52 5.80
N ASN A 47 14.62 -15.22 6.04
CA ASN A 47 15.04 -14.63 7.31
C ASN A 47 13.90 -13.97 8.07
N CYS A 48 12.67 -14.07 7.57
CA CYS A 48 11.49 -13.48 8.18
C CYS A 48 10.41 -14.53 8.40
N GLU A 49 9.97 -14.68 9.65
CA GLU A 49 8.90 -15.58 10.07
C GLU A 49 7.63 -14.76 10.28
N LEU A 50 6.62 -14.95 9.43
CA LEU A 50 5.32 -14.27 9.53
C LEU A 50 4.43 -15.02 10.51
N LEU A 51 3.89 -14.34 11.53
CA LEU A 51 3.19 -14.96 12.66
C LEU A 51 1.73 -14.49 12.73
N LYS A 52 0.80 -15.43 12.92
CA LYS A 52 -0.62 -15.12 13.24
C LYS A 52 -0.91 -15.39 14.71
N THR A 53 -1.58 -14.46 15.38
CA THR A 53 -2.12 -14.71 16.71
C THR A 53 -3.14 -15.85 16.64
N VAL A 54 -2.92 -16.92 17.41
CA VAL A 54 -3.96 -17.92 17.65
C VAL A 54 -4.93 -17.26 18.62
N ASP A 55 -6.22 -17.34 18.33
CA ASP A 55 -7.27 -16.58 19.02
C ASP A 55 -7.06 -16.53 20.54
N SER A 56 -7.03 -15.30 21.09
CA SER A 56 -6.76 -14.89 22.48
C SER A 56 -5.28 -14.70 22.87
N GLU A 57 -4.87 -13.41 22.90
CA GLU A 57 -3.72 -12.79 23.60
C GLU A 57 -2.36 -13.54 23.59
N GLU A 58 -1.32 -12.86 23.10
CA GLU A 58 0.08 -13.30 23.28
C GLU A 58 0.36 -13.59 24.77
N PRO A 59 0.66 -14.86 25.15
CA PRO A 59 0.82 -15.20 26.55
C PRO A 59 1.97 -14.39 27.17
N ALA A 60 1.73 -13.80 28.35
CA ALA A 60 2.76 -13.02 29.04
C ALA A 60 4.03 -13.87 29.24
N GLY A 61 5.18 -13.39 28.74
CA GLY A 61 6.48 -14.08 28.83
C GLY A 61 6.81 -15.05 27.70
N SER A 62 6.02 -15.07 26.61
CA SER A 62 6.29 -15.87 25.41
C SER A 62 7.53 -15.43 24.60
N LEU A 63 7.92 -14.17 24.76
CA LEU A 63 9.06 -13.58 24.07
C LEU A 63 10.37 -13.99 24.77
N LYS A 64 11.19 -14.79 24.07
CA LYS A 64 12.51 -15.21 24.56
C LYS A 64 13.60 -14.27 24.08
N LYS A 65 14.61 -14.04 24.92
CA LYS A 65 15.81 -13.33 24.48
C LYS A 65 16.55 -14.22 23.48
N ASP A 66 16.74 -13.68 22.29
CA ASP A 66 17.54 -14.25 21.21
C ASP A 66 18.19 -13.05 20.53
N GLU A 67 19.51 -13.09 20.36
CA GLU A 67 20.30 -11.97 19.83
C GLU A 67 20.33 -11.97 18.30
N ASN A 68 20.02 -13.12 17.69
CA ASN A 68 19.98 -13.29 16.24
C ASN A 68 18.62 -12.91 15.65
N PHE A 69 17.64 -12.57 16.49
CA PHE A 69 16.28 -12.28 16.08
C PHE A 69 15.78 -10.99 16.71
N ASP A 70 15.04 -10.22 15.91
CA ASP A 70 14.26 -9.07 16.33
C ASP A 70 12.77 -9.37 16.16
N TYR A 71 11.98 -8.98 17.16
CA TYR A 71 10.54 -9.21 17.18
C TYR A 71 9.80 -7.92 16.87
N TYR A 72 8.93 -7.98 15.87
CA TYR A 72 8.09 -6.88 15.44
C TYR A 72 6.62 -7.25 15.66
N LYS A 73 5.90 -6.44 16.43
CA LYS A 73 4.46 -6.58 16.64
C LYS A 73 3.74 -5.40 16.01
N LEU A 74 2.66 -5.67 15.29
CA LEU A 74 1.75 -4.63 14.87
C LEU A 74 1.00 -4.13 16.10
N LEU A 75 1.25 -2.87 16.48
CA LEU A 75 0.57 -2.22 17.61
C LEU A 75 -0.83 -1.72 17.25
N GLN A 76 -1.31 -1.99 16.04
CA GLN A 76 -2.69 -1.71 15.69
C GLN A 76 -3.60 -2.69 16.46
N PRO A 77 -4.47 -2.19 17.33
CA PRO A 77 -5.39 -3.03 18.07
C PRO A 77 -6.33 -3.70 17.07
N GLU A 78 -6.72 -4.93 17.38
CA GLU A 78 -7.74 -5.68 16.67
C GLU A 78 -8.92 -4.78 16.28
N LYS A 79 -9.42 -4.93 15.04
CA LYS A 79 -10.73 -4.36 14.69
C LYS A 79 -11.74 -4.86 15.71
N LYS A 80 -12.25 -3.96 16.55
CA LYS A 80 -13.35 -4.27 17.45
C LYS A 80 -14.57 -4.65 16.59
N PRO A 81 -15.26 -5.77 16.86
CA PRO A 81 -16.54 -6.03 16.23
C PRO A 81 -17.58 -5.05 16.80
N GLU A 82 -18.44 -4.56 15.91
CA GLU A 82 -19.71 -3.86 16.22
C GLU A 82 -19.62 -2.40 16.71
N ASP A 83 -19.65 -1.47 15.75
CA ASP A 83 -20.72 -0.46 15.73
C ASP A 83 -21.62 -0.78 14.52
N ALA A 84 -22.52 -1.74 14.72
CA ALA A 84 -23.62 -1.99 13.83
C ALA A 84 -24.75 -1.00 14.13
N VAL A 85 -25.04 -0.09 13.19
CA VAL A 85 -26.42 0.36 12.96
C VAL A 85 -26.72 0.33 11.47
N SER A 86 -27.42 -0.73 11.09
CA SER A 86 -28.50 -0.80 10.11
C SER A 86 -28.28 -0.22 8.71
N SER A 87 -28.11 -1.10 7.74
CA SER A 87 -29.22 -1.32 6.80
C SER A 87 -29.09 -2.65 6.06
N SER A 88 -30.15 -3.42 6.21
CA SER A 88 -30.52 -4.61 5.48
C SER A 88 -30.57 -4.37 3.97
N ALA A 89 -29.84 -5.17 3.20
CA ALA A 89 -30.34 -5.91 2.04
C ALA A 89 -29.20 -6.74 1.42
N SER A 90 -29.23 -8.06 1.60
CA SER A 90 -28.61 -8.97 0.64
C SER A 90 -29.36 -8.89 -0.69
N PRO A 91 -28.70 -9.19 -1.81
CA PRO A 91 -29.07 -10.43 -2.47
C PRO A 91 -27.85 -11.34 -2.67
N GLN A 92 -28.09 -12.61 -2.33
CA GLN A 92 -27.31 -13.76 -2.75
C GLN A 92 -27.33 -13.85 -4.28
N ILE A 93 -26.18 -14.11 -4.91
CA ILE A 93 -26.09 -15.07 -6.02
C ILE A 93 -24.78 -15.84 -5.85
N ALA A 94 -24.93 -17.13 -5.60
CA ALA A 94 -23.88 -18.12 -5.58
C ALA A 94 -23.59 -18.61 -7.01
N GLU A 95 -22.33 -19.04 -7.18
CA GLU A 95 -21.81 -20.03 -8.15
C GLU A 95 -22.04 -19.84 -9.66
N GLU A 96 -20.92 -19.75 -10.39
CA GLU A 96 -20.62 -20.82 -11.34
C GLU A 96 -19.11 -21.04 -11.48
N ILE A 97 -18.72 -22.31 -11.35
CA ILE A 97 -17.36 -22.85 -11.45
C ILE A 97 -17.03 -23.03 -12.94
N SER A 98 -15.81 -22.67 -13.34
CA SER A 98 -15.18 -23.21 -14.53
C SER A 98 -13.67 -23.33 -14.33
N THR A 99 -13.27 -24.59 -14.19
CA THR A 99 -11.92 -25.17 -14.18
C THR A 99 -11.00 -24.69 -15.31
N ALA A 100 -9.75 -24.36 -14.98
CA ALA A 100 -8.58 -24.68 -15.80
C ALA A 100 -7.26 -24.55 -15.01
N ASN A 101 -6.76 -25.72 -14.59
CA ASN A 101 -5.36 -26.18 -14.59
C ASN A 101 -4.21 -25.29 -14.07
N SER A 102 -3.62 -25.84 -13.02
CA SER A 102 -2.22 -25.75 -12.59
C SER A 102 -1.21 -25.55 -13.74
N ALA A 103 -0.46 -24.45 -13.68
CA ALA A 103 0.87 -24.34 -14.28
C ALA A 103 1.69 -23.29 -13.50
N THR A 104 2.72 -23.76 -12.83
CA THR A 104 3.77 -22.95 -12.19
C THR A 104 4.48 -22.09 -13.23
N PRO A 105 4.66 -20.76 -13.03
CA PRO A 105 5.56 -20.00 -13.89
C PRO A 105 7.00 -20.17 -13.41
N LYS A 106 7.78 -20.77 -14.30
CA LYS A 106 9.22 -20.94 -14.25
C LYS A 106 9.90 -19.56 -14.33
N VAL A 107 10.83 -19.30 -13.41
CA VAL A 107 11.72 -18.14 -13.40
C VAL A 107 12.62 -18.19 -14.65
N THR A 108 12.64 -17.10 -15.42
CA THR A 108 13.69 -16.82 -16.40
C THR A 108 14.09 -15.36 -16.25
N ASP A 109 15.34 -15.16 -15.81
CA ASP A 109 16.01 -13.87 -15.72
C ASP A 109 16.10 -13.21 -17.10
N GLY A 110 15.62 -11.97 -17.19
CA GLY A 110 15.74 -11.09 -18.34
C GLY A 110 15.75 -9.62 -17.88
N PRO A 111 16.39 -8.69 -18.62
CA PRO A 111 16.68 -7.35 -18.12
C PRO A 111 15.39 -6.57 -17.86
N THR A 112 15.25 -6.04 -16.65
CA THR A 112 14.17 -5.12 -16.27
C THR A 112 14.41 -3.77 -16.94
N THR A 113 13.81 -3.56 -18.12
CA THR A 113 13.67 -2.22 -18.70
C THR A 113 12.24 -1.72 -18.47
N GLN A 114 12.15 -0.68 -17.66
CA GLN A 114 10.94 0.11 -17.43
C GLN A 114 10.45 0.71 -18.76
N PRO A 115 9.19 0.49 -19.16
CA PRO A 115 8.66 1.11 -20.36
C PRO A 115 8.40 2.59 -20.09
N THR A 116 9.06 3.44 -20.89
CA THR A 116 8.91 4.89 -20.95
C THR A 116 7.91 5.26 -22.05
N SER A 117 6.68 5.63 -21.72
CA SER A 117 5.76 6.27 -22.67
C SER A 117 4.78 7.21 -21.98
N VAL A 118 5.26 8.43 -21.70
CA VAL A 118 4.43 9.58 -21.31
C VAL A 118 3.22 9.73 -22.23
N VAL A 119 2.00 9.47 -21.72
CA VAL A 119 0.77 9.89 -22.38
C VAL A 119 0.72 11.41 -22.27
N PRO A 120 0.88 12.16 -23.38
CA PRO A 120 0.82 13.61 -23.31
C PRO A 120 -0.60 14.03 -22.95
N CYS A 121 -0.74 15.04 -22.08
CA CYS A 121 -2.01 15.72 -21.90
C CYS A 121 -2.55 16.15 -23.27
N LYS A 122 -3.88 16.12 -23.46
CA LYS A 122 -4.44 16.52 -24.75
C LYS A 122 -4.03 17.97 -25.05
N SER A 123 -3.77 18.27 -26.33
CA SER A 123 -3.38 19.62 -26.76
C SER A 123 -4.37 20.66 -26.20
N GLY A 124 -3.87 21.57 -25.36
CA GLY A 124 -4.65 22.60 -24.67
C GLY A 124 -4.88 22.38 -23.16
N GLU A 125 -4.58 21.20 -22.61
CA GLU A 125 -4.62 20.96 -21.17
C GLU A 125 -3.33 21.44 -20.48
N VAL A 126 -3.47 22.22 -19.42
CA VAL A 126 -2.33 22.80 -18.68
C VAL A 126 -2.17 22.10 -17.34
N ALA A 127 -0.96 21.61 -17.06
CA ALA A 127 -0.65 21.01 -15.76
C ALA A 127 -0.71 22.06 -14.63
N PHE A 128 -1.37 21.71 -13.52
CA PHE A 128 -1.50 22.61 -12.37
C PHE A 128 -0.19 22.79 -11.59
N GLY A 129 0.78 21.89 -11.77
CA GLY A 129 2.16 22.11 -11.33
C GLY A 129 2.68 21.20 -10.21
N MET A 130 2.22 19.96 -10.17
CA MET A 130 2.86 18.90 -9.37
C MET A 130 4.32 18.70 -9.80
N ASP A 131 4.55 18.55 -11.11
CA ASP A 131 5.87 18.27 -11.72
C ASP A 131 6.85 19.44 -11.61
N ASN A 132 6.41 20.66 -11.90
CA ASN A 132 7.28 21.85 -11.97
C ASN A 132 7.33 22.68 -10.67
N GLY A 133 6.73 22.21 -9.57
CA GLY A 133 6.80 22.88 -8.27
C GLY A 133 5.90 24.11 -8.08
N ARG A 134 5.02 24.45 -9.04
CA ARG A 134 4.06 25.57 -8.83
C ARG A 134 3.08 25.28 -7.69
N ILE A 135 2.72 24.02 -7.50
CA ILE A 135 2.06 23.56 -6.27
C ILE A 135 3.14 23.40 -5.22
N GLN A 136 3.06 24.12 -4.10
CA GLN A 136 4.07 24.12 -3.05
C GLN A 136 3.98 22.86 -2.18
N ASP A 137 5.07 22.55 -1.47
CA ASP A 137 5.15 21.39 -0.59
C ASP A 137 4.12 21.39 0.55
N SER A 138 3.76 22.57 1.05
CA SER A 138 2.71 22.77 2.06
C SER A 138 1.31 22.44 1.53
N GLN A 139 1.12 22.44 0.22
CA GLN A 139 -0.14 22.13 -0.44
C GLN A 139 -0.32 20.64 -0.72
N ILE A 140 0.67 19.80 -0.36
CA ILE A 140 0.62 18.36 -0.60
C ILE A 140 0.67 17.64 0.75
N THR A 141 -0.42 16.96 1.09
CA THR A 141 -0.57 16.25 2.36
C THR A 141 -1.03 14.81 2.11
N ALA A 142 -0.95 13.95 3.12
CA ALA A 142 -1.40 12.58 3.02
C ALA A 142 -1.92 12.08 4.37
N SER A 143 -2.77 11.06 4.30
CA SER A 143 -3.24 10.27 5.44
C SER A 143 -2.11 9.77 6.34
N THR A 144 -1.15 9.08 5.74
CA THR A 144 0.03 8.51 6.42
C THR A 144 1.24 8.53 5.49
N VAL A 145 2.41 8.30 6.09
CA VAL A 145 3.70 8.29 5.39
C VAL A 145 4.50 7.09 5.87
N HIS A 146 5.06 6.33 4.94
CA HIS A 146 5.88 5.15 5.25
C HIS A 146 7.18 5.53 5.99
N ASN A 147 7.89 6.54 5.47
CA ASN A 147 9.05 7.13 6.12
C ASN A 147 9.30 8.55 5.56
N PRO A 148 10.15 9.38 6.19
CA PRO A 148 10.39 10.76 5.74
C PRO A 148 10.87 10.90 4.29
N GLY A 149 11.55 9.90 3.73
CA GLY A 149 12.00 9.89 2.33
C GLY A 149 10.90 9.58 1.31
N LEU A 150 9.71 9.18 1.77
CA LEU A 150 8.52 8.86 0.97
C LEU A 150 7.34 9.77 1.36
N SER A 151 7.63 11.00 1.75
CA SER A 151 6.64 12.01 2.15
C SER A 151 5.72 12.40 0.98
N PRO A 152 4.53 12.98 1.24
CA PRO A 152 3.60 13.41 0.18
C PRO A 152 4.25 14.30 -0.88
N GLN A 153 5.17 15.19 -0.49
CA GLN A 153 5.88 16.10 -1.39
C GLN A 153 6.77 15.37 -2.39
N GLN A 154 7.25 14.18 -2.04
CA GLN A 154 8.02 13.32 -2.92
C GLN A 154 7.14 12.67 -4.01
N GLY A 155 5.81 12.68 -3.86
CA GLY A 155 4.82 12.14 -4.79
C GLY A 155 4.56 12.99 -6.05
N ARG A 156 5.44 13.94 -6.37
CA ARG A 156 5.38 14.70 -7.62
C ARG A 156 5.70 13.79 -8.81
N LEU A 157 5.09 14.10 -9.95
CA LEU A 157 5.41 13.42 -11.20
C LEU A 157 6.90 13.62 -11.53
N ASN A 158 7.55 12.60 -12.11
CA ASN A 158 8.98 12.60 -12.48
C ASN A 158 9.96 12.82 -11.31
N SER A 159 9.50 12.70 -10.06
CA SER A 159 10.35 12.73 -8.89
C SER A 159 11.28 11.50 -8.85
N ALA A 160 12.48 11.66 -8.29
CA ALA A 160 13.39 10.55 -8.02
C ALA A 160 12.88 9.61 -6.90
N SER A 161 11.82 10.02 -6.20
CA SER A 161 11.14 9.27 -5.14
C SER A 161 9.63 9.26 -5.39
N SER A 162 8.85 8.93 -4.38
CA SER A 162 7.39 8.85 -4.43
C SER A 162 6.79 9.08 -3.06
N TRP A 163 5.48 9.32 -3.01
CA TRP A 163 4.75 9.11 -1.76
C TRP A 163 4.47 7.62 -1.56
N SER A 164 4.59 7.15 -0.33
CA SER A 164 4.09 5.83 0.07
C SER A 164 3.35 5.96 1.39
N ALA A 165 2.13 5.43 1.42
CA ALA A 165 1.35 5.38 2.65
C ALA A 165 2.07 4.49 3.68
N GLY A 166 1.91 4.84 4.96
CA GLY A 166 2.42 4.03 6.06
C GLY A 166 1.63 2.75 6.29
N LEU A 167 0.37 2.72 5.85
CA LEU A 167 -0.54 1.58 5.99
C LEU A 167 -0.92 1.00 4.62
N TYR A 168 -1.15 -0.30 4.57
CA TYR A 168 -1.63 -0.99 3.38
C TYR A 168 -3.11 -1.30 3.48
N ASP A 169 -3.92 -0.27 3.24
CA ASP A 169 -5.36 -0.40 3.13
C ASP A 169 -5.90 0.52 2.02
N GLN A 170 -7.21 0.42 1.78
CA GLN A 170 -7.88 1.19 0.72
C GLN A 170 -8.29 2.60 1.17
N ASN A 171 -8.04 2.97 2.43
CA ASN A 171 -8.46 4.24 3.03
C ASN A 171 -7.32 5.28 3.03
N GLN A 172 -6.15 4.92 2.49
CA GLN A 172 -5.03 5.83 2.36
C GLN A 172 -5.23 6.81 1.20
N TRP A 173 -4.88 8.06 1.45
CA TRP A 173 -5.01 9.15 0.49
C TRP A 173 -3.79 10.06 0.50
N ILE A 174 -3.55 10.67 -0.66
CA ILE A 174 -2.72 11.87 -0.87
C ILE A 174 -3.64 12.97 -1.38
N GLN A 175 -3.49 14.17 -0.83
CA GLN A 175 -4.31 15.33 -1.10
C GLN A 175 -3.44 16.44 -1.65
N VAL A 176 -3.99 17.15 -2.63
CA VAL A 176 -3.36 18.30 -3.27
C VAL A 176 -4.31 19.49 -3.17
N ASP A 177 -3.86 20.56 -2.52
CA ASP A 177 -4.56 21.84 -2.47
C ASP A 177 -4.15 22.71 -3.67
N LEU A 178 -5.10 23.03 -4.54
CA LEU A 178 -4.85 23.88 -5.72
C LEU A 178 -4.80 25.38 -5.37
N GLY A 179 -5.19 25.77 -4.15
CA GLY A 179 -5.20 27.14 -3.65
C GLY A 179 -6.33 28.02 -4.20
N ARG A 180 -7.09 27.52 -5.17
CA ARG A 180 -8.28 28.15 -5.75
C ARG A 180 -9.17 27.10 -6.41
N GLU A 181 -10.40 27.48 -6.68
CA GLU A 181 -11.35 26.65 -7.41
C GLU A 181 -10.90 26.48 -8.86
N GLU A 182 -10.77 25.24 -9.32
CA GLU A 182 -10.25 24.88 -10.64
C GLU A 182 -11.03 23.72 -11.23
N VAL A 183 -11.10 23.69 -12.56
CA VAL A 183 -11.70 22.55 -13.30
C VAL A 183 -10.61 21.52 -13.58
N VAL A 184 -10.65 20.39 -12.87
CA VAL A 184 -9.71 19.28 -13.06
C VAL A 184 -10.28 18.29 -14.07
N THR A 185 -9.67 18.22 -15.27
CA THR A 185 -10.13 17.34 -16.36
C THR A 185 -9.45 15.97 -16.35
N ALA A 186 -8.20 15.90 -15.88
CA ALA A 186 -7.39 14.70 -15.91
C ALA A 186 -6.44 14.63 -14.71
N ILE A 187 -6.02 13.41 -14.37
CA ILE A 187 -5.01 13.13 -13.35
C ILE A 187 -4.00 12.18 -13.97
N ALA A 188 -2.73 12.59 -13.94
CA ALA A 188 -1.60 11.75 -14.27
C ALA A 188 -1.05 11.13 -12.98
N THR A 189 -0.71 9.85 -13.05
CA THR A 189 -0.21 9.05 -11.93
C THR A 189 1.04 8.31 -12.37
N GLN A 190 1.96 8.05 -11.43
CA GLN A 190 3.19 7.32 -11.68
C GLN A 190 3.49 6.40 -10.50
N GLY A 191 4.13 5.27 -10.77
CA GLY A 191 4.70 4.40 -9.75
C GLY A 191 5.99 4.96 -9.16
N ARG A 192 6.53 4.25 -8.18
CA ARG A 192 7.83 4.58 -7.59
C ARG A 192 8.95 4.32 -8.60
N ALA A 193 9.92 5.23 -8.70
CA ALA A 193 10.97 5.15 -9.71
C ALA A 193 11.98 4.01 -9.45
N ASN A 194 12.31 3.76 -8.18
CA ASN A 194 13.39 2.84 -7.80
C ASN A 194 12.92 1.46 -7.29
N TYR A 195 11.61 1.23 -7.20
CA TYR A 195 11.04 -0.06 -6.78
C TYR A 195 9.81 -0.39 -7.62
N PRO A 196 9.51 -1.69 -7.83
CA PRO A 196 8.35 -2.13 -8.60
C PRO A 196 7.04 -1.99 -7.80
N GLN A 197 6.74 -0.76 -7.38
CA GLN A 197 5.60 -0.40 -6.54
C GLN A 197 4.76 0.66 -7.25
N TRP A 198 3.48 0.35 -7.48
CA TRP A 198 2.52 1.27 -8.08
C TRP A 198 1.09 0.94 -7.65
N VAL A 199 0.26 1.97 -7.58
CA VAL A 199 -1.19 1.81 -7.37
C VAL A 199 -1.81 1.28 -8.68
N LYS A 200 -2.64 0.23 -8.62
CA LYS A 200 -3.33 -0.30 -9.82
C LYS A 200 -4.64 0.42 -10.11
N THR A 201 -5.36 0.79 -9.07
CA THR A 201 -6.66 1.44 -9.16
C THR A 201 -6.84 2.44 -8.03
N TYR A 202 -7.52 3.55 -8.30
CA TYR A 202 -7.81 4.58 -7.32
C TYR A 202 -9.19 5.22 -7.57
N SER A 203 -9.78 5.78 -6.53
CA SER A 203 -10.92 6.69 -6.60
C SER A 203 -10.46 8.11 -6.27
N VAL A 204 -11.23 9.11 -6.70
CA VAL A 204 -10.93 10.53 -6.45
C VAL A 204 -12.04 11.09 -5.58
N CYS A 205 -11.68 11.85 -4.55
CA CYS A 205 -12.61 12.70 -3.83
C CYS A 205 -12.17 14.16 -3.98
N TYR A 206 -13.11 15.10 -3.95
CA TYR A 206 -12.87 16.52 -4.16
C TYR A 206 -13.73 17.36 -3.21
N GLY A 207 -13.27 18.57 -2.90
CA GLY A 207 -13.93 19.47 -1.96
C GLY A 207 -13.25 20.84 -1.94
N SER A 208 -13.94 21.85 -1.43
CA SER A 208 -13.49 23.25 -1.47
C SER A 208 -12.91 23.78 -0.15
N ASN A 209 -13.10 23.05 0.96
CA ASN A 209 -12.72 23.51 2.30
C ASN A 209 -11.66 22.64 2.99
N GLY A 210 -11.11 21.64 2.29
CA GLY A 210 -10.07 20.75 2.79
C GLY A 210 -10.50 19.75 3.87
N ASN A 211 -11.77 19.76 4.29
CA ASN A 211 -12.29 18.92 5.38
C ASN A 211 -13.45 18.01 4.95
N ALA A 212 -14.28 18.48 4.01
CA ALA A 212 -15.39 17.72 3.45
C ALA A 212 -15.09 17.42 1.99
N PHE A 213 -15.10 16.13 1.65
CA PHE A 213 -14.83 15.65 0.30
C PHE A 213 -15.97 14.77 -0.20
N GLU A 214 -16.38 15.01 -1.44
CA GLU A 214 -17.33 14.18 -2.14
C GLU A 214 -16.61 13.27 -3.13
N PRO A 215 -17.00 11.99 -3.25
CA PRO A 215 -16.40 11.10 -4.23
C PRO A 215 -16.79 11.50 -5.64
N TYR A 216 -15.86 11.38 -6.57
CA TYR A 216 -16.11 11.55 -8.00
C TYR A 216 -16.95 10.39 -8.53
N LYS A 217 -18.10 10.72 -9.11
CA LYS A 217 -19.10 9.76 -9.61
C LYS A 217 -19.37 9.94 -11.09
N ILE A 218 -19.73 8.84 -11.76
CA ILE A 218 -20.32 8.83 -13.10
C ILE A 218 -21.59 7.99 -12.98
N ASP A 219 -22.72 8.53 -13.42
CA ASP A 219 -24.04 7.88 -13.29
C ASP A 219 -24.32 7.42 -11.84
N ASP A 220 -24.06 8.31 -10.88
CA ASP A 220 -24.18 8.09 -9.42
C ASP A 220 -23.30 6.98 -8.80
N ALA A 221 -22.50 6.29 -9.59
CA ALA A 221 -21.53 5.30 -9.12
C ALA A 221 -20.14 5.93 -8.91
N VAL A 222 -19.49 5.60 -7.79
CA VAL A 222 -18.10 6.02 -7.52
C VAL A 222 -17.19 5.50 -8.63
N LYS A 223 -16.48 6.41 -9.29
CA LYS A 223 -15.62 6.04 -10.41
C LYS A 223 -14.27 5.56 -9.91
N VAL A 224 -14.04 4.25 -10.01
CA VAL A 224 -12.71 3.65 -9.88
C VAL A 224 -11.96 3.84 -11.20
N ARG A 225 -10.81 4.53 -11.14
CA ARG A 225 -9.89 4.71 -12.26
C ARG A 225 -8.80 3.64 -12.19
N LYS A 226 -8.50 3.04 -13.33
CA LYS A 226 -7.28 2.24 -13.48
C LYS A 226 -6.11 3.21 -13.61
N ASN A 227 -5.04 2.95 -12.87
CA ASN A 227 -3.80 3.64 -13.11
C ASN A 227 -3.30 3.21 -14.51
N ASN A 228 -2.92 4.18 -15.31
CA ASN A 228 -2.16 3.88 -16.52
C ASN A 228 -0.76 3.57 -16.03
N TYR A 229 -0.36 2.30 -16.13
CA TYR A 229 1.01 1.88 -15.88
C TYR A 229 1.95 2.86 -16.57
N ASN A 230 2.85 3.45 -15.78
CA ASN A 230 3.91 4.37 -16.16
C ASN A 230 3.95 4.76 -17.63
N CYS A 231 3.68 6.04 -17.82
CA CYS A 231 4.57 6.91 -18.54
C CYS A 231 6.06 6.64 -18.24
#